data_AF-W4JNU3-F1
#
_entry.id   AF-W4JNU3-F1
#
_cell.length_a   1.000
_cell.length_b   1.000
_cell.length_c   1.000
_cell.angle_alpha   90.00
_cell.angle_beta   90.00
_cell.angle_gamma   90.00
#
_symmetry.space_group_name_H-M   'P 1'
#
loop_
_entity.id
_entity.type
_entity.pdbx_description
1 polymer ?
#
loop_
_entity_poly.entity_id
_entity_poly.type
_entity_poly.pdbx_seq_one_letter_code
_entity_poly.pdbx_strand_id
1 'polypeptide(L)'
;MLVVAIFTLSALASAATASDPVPLRSLTRDCRFTIGRLTFDLCPLFKSAQARKKTIEFERQTPPTVTKVVYDLSLDGPLKRDTTLPEHEQCAQGTWFCMTTINRRPDHRSEAPRILQLVPVVANFSEKDASSAAPASRFSVHAMLGEAHEKSPRAYYTLSALCAHALNASLANDPY
;
A
#
# COMPACT_ATOMS: atom_id res chain seq x y z
N MET A 1 -64.75 36.26 12.71
CA MET A 1 -63.41 36.09 13.33
C MET A 1 -62.73 34.93 12.64
N LEU A 2 -61.73 35.19 11.80
CA LEU A 2 -60.95 34.16 11.13
C LEU A 2 -59.47 34.44 11.43
N VAL A 3 -58.85 33.61 12.26
CA VAL A 3 -57.45 33.72 12.67
C VAL A 3 -56.62 32.90 11.68
N VAL A 4 -55.87 33.56 10.80
CA VAL A 4 -54.97 32.93 9.84
C VAL A 4 -53.64 32.65 10.55
N ALA A 5 -53.38 31.39 10.88
CA ALA A 5 -52.13 30.93 11.46
C ALA A 5 -51.08 30.74 10.34
N ILE A 6 -50.08 31.63 10.30
CA ILE A 6 -48.96 31.55 9.36
C ILE A 6 -47.90 30.62 9.96
N PHE A 7 -47.84 29.38 9.46
CA PHE A 7 -46.75 28.45 9.75
C PHE A 7 -45.52 28.83 8.91
N THR A 8 -44.49 29.39 9.55
CA THR A 8 -43.21 29.71 8.92
C THR A 8 -42.33 28.45 8.83
N LEU A 9 -42.25 27.89 7.62
CA LEU A 9 -41.41 26.75 7.28
C LEU A 9 -39.94 27.20 7.26
N SER A 10 -39.18 26.91 8.32
CA SER A 10 -37.75 27.20 8.40
C SER A 10 -36.96 26.07 7.74
N ALA A 11 -36.49 26.32 6.52
CA ALA A 11 -35.59 25.40 5.80
C ALA A 11 -34.19 25.45 6.43
N LEU A 12 -33.80 24.39 7.16
CA LEU A 12 -32.41 24.19 7.55
C LEU A 12 -31.59 23.78 6.31
N ALA A 13 -30.85 24.74 5.75
CA ALA A 13 -29.85 24.47 4.72
C ALA A 13 -28.61 23.84 5.38
N SER A 14 -28.45 22.52 5.22
CA SER A 14 -27.22 21.83 5.59
C SER A 14 -26.12 22.20 4.58
N ALA A 15 -25.24 23.12 4.95
CA ALA A 15 -24.03 23.40 4.17
C ALA A 15 -23.08 22.19 4.29
N ALA A 16 -22.98 21.38 3.23
CA ALA A 16 -21.92 20.41 3.08
C ALA A 16 -20.63 21.17 2.75
N THR A 17 -19.76 21.36 3.74
CA THR A 17 -18.41 21.86 3.50
C THR A 17 -17.62 20.74 2.83
N ALA A 18 -17.42 20.84 1.52
CA ALA A 18 -16.42 20.02 0.83
C ALA A 18 -15.06 20.32 1.46
N SER A 19 -14.44 19.33 2.07
CA SER A 19 -13.11 19.47 2.65
C SER A 19 -12.07 19.41 1.51
N ASP A 20 -11.31 20.49 1.35
CA ASP A 20 -10.26 20.55 0.33
C ASP A 20 -9.15 19.51 0.61
N PRO A 21 -8.63 18.83 -0.42
CA PRO A 21 -7.53 17.88 -0.25
C PRO A 21 -6.29 18.60 0.27
N VAL A 22 -5.80 18.17 1.44
CA VAL A 22 -4.61 18.76 2.06
C VAL A 22 -3.36 18.04 1.54
N PRO A 23 -2.48 18.70 0.77
CA PRO A 23 -1.24 18.10 0.33
C PRO A 23 -0.30 17.92 1.52
N LEU A 24 0.05 16.67 1.85
CA LEU A 24 1.08 16.38 2.84
C LEU A 24 2.46 16.66 2.25
N ARG A 25 3.25 17.51 2.91
CA ARG A 25 4.62 17.82 2.47
C ARG A 25 5.57 16.65 2.73
N SER A 26 5.40 15.96 3.86
CA SER A 26 6.17 14.78 4.21
C SER A 26 5.43 13.93 5.23
N LEU A 27 5.06 12.69 4.90
CA LEU A 27 4.38 11.76 5.82
C LEU A 27 5.19 11.47 7.10
N THR A 28 6.52 11.56 7.05
CA THR A 28 7.40 11.41 8.21
C THR A 28 7.37 12.60 9.17
N ARG A 29 6.99 13.80 8.71
CA ARG A 29 6.96 15.03 9.52
C ARG A 29 5.52 15.39 9.90
N ASP A 30 4.61 15.24 8.95
CA ASP A 30 3.18 15.55 9.07
C ASP A 30 2.38 14.24 9.21
N CYS A 31 2.82 13.38 10.14
CA CYS A 31 2.24 12.04 10.36
C CYS A 31 0.90 12.05 11.11
N ARG A 32 0.41 13.23 11.53
CA ARG A 32 -0.92 13.44 12.09
C ARG A 32 -1.70 14.36 11.20
N PHE A 33 -2.89 13.95 10.83
CA PHE A 33 -3.79 14.74 10.01
C PHE A 33 -5.23 14.40 10.31
N THR A 34 -6.13 15.30 9.92
CA THR A 34 -7.57 15.14 10.12
C THR A 34 -8.25 15.14 8.77
N ILE A 35 -9.15 14.18 8.54
CA ILE A 35 -10.02 14.14 7.37
C ILE A 35 -11.45 14.18 7.88
N GLY A 36 -12.20 15.22 7.50
CA GLY A 36 -13.54 15.48 8.06
C GLY A 36 -13.47 15.60 9.59
N ARG A 37 -14.10 14.67 10.30
CA ARG A 37 -14.11 14.60 11.78
C ARG A 37 -13.17 13.55 12.37
N LEU A 38 -12.43 12.83 11.54
CA LEU A 38 -11.56 11.74 11.95
C LEU A 38 -10.12 12.21 12.04
N THR A 39 -9.48 11.96 13.18
CA THR A 39 -8.06 12.26 13.40
C THR A 39 -7.25 10.98 13.24
N PHE A 40 -6.23 11.01 12.40
CA PHE A 40 -5.32 9.91 12.16
C PHE A 40 -3.94 10.23 12.76
N ASP A 41 -3.35 9.29 13.47
CA ASP A 41 -1.98 9.38 14.00
C ASP A 41 -1.12 8.24 13.45
N LEU A 42 -0.41 8.50 12.36
CA LEU A 42 0.56 7.57 11.75
C LEU A 42 1.95 7.69 12.37
N CYS A 43 2.18 8.65 13.29
CA CYS A 43 3.50 8.87 13.86
C CYS A 43 4.14 7.64 14.50
N PRO A 44 3.39 6.71 15.14
CA PRO A 44 3.97 5.46 15.65
C PRO A 44 4.72 4.65 14.59
N LEU A 45 4.34 4.74 13.32
CA LEU A 45 5.02 4.04 12.22
C LEU A 45 6.41 4.61 11.91
N PHE A 46 6.70 5.82 12.36
CA PHE A 46 7.94 6.55 12.04
C PHE A 46 8.88 6.75 13.25
N LYS A 47 8.46 6.35 14.46
CA LYS A 47 9.22 6.61 15.71
C LYS A 47 10.60 5.96 15.76
N SER A 48 10.84 4.88 15.02
CA SER A 48 12.13 4.17 15.06
C SER A 48 12.50 3.59 13.69
N ALA A 49 13.79 3.25 13.51
CA ALA A 49 14.26 2.58 12.30
C ALA A 49 13.54 1.24 12.07
N GLN A 50 13.28 0.47 13.12
CA GLN A 50 12.51 -0.77 13.08
C GLN A 50 11.01 -0.55 12.84
N ALA A 51 10.44 0.60 13.23
CA ALA A 51 9.06 0.94 12.90
C ALA A 51 8.91 1.20 11.39
N ARG A 52 9.91 1.84 10.78
CA ARG A 52 9.97 2.21 9.36
C ARG A 52 10.31 1.06 8.42
N LYS A 53 10.52 -0.14 8.96
CA LYS A 53 10.75 -1.37 8.19
C LYS A 53 9.83 -2.47 8.68
N LYS A 54 9.16 -3.15 7.77
CA LYS A 54 8.29 -4.26 8.09
C LYS A 54 8.55 -5.40 7.13
N THR A 55 8.75 -6.57 7.70
CA THR A 55 8.88 -7.83 6.99
C THR A 55 7.75 -8.72 7.48
N ILE A 56 6.95 -9.24 6.55
CA ILE A 56 5.87 -10.18 6.83
C ILE A 56 6.20 -11.45 6.07
N GLU A 57 6.16 -12.58 6.75
CA GLU A 57 6.56 -13.86 6.18
C GLU A 57 5.42 -14.87 6.29
N PHE A 58 5.16 -15.57 5.19
CA PHE A 58 4.22 -16.67 5.13
C PHE A 58 4.98 -17.90 4.63
N GLU A 59 4.76 -19.04 5.25
CA GLU A 59 5.42 -20.29 4.87
C GLU A 59 4.36 -21.36 4.65
N ARG A 60 4.46 -22.08 3.54
CA ARG A 60 3.56 -23.16 3.16
C ARG A 60 4.36 -24.35 2.68
N GLN A 61 4.01 -25.54 3.18
CA GLN A 61 4.57 -26.79 2.68
C GLN A 61 4.09 -27.01 1.24
N THR A 62 5.03 -27.22 0.33
CA THR A 62 4.79 -27.48 -1.09
C THR A 62 5.61 -28.72 -1.49
N PRO A 63 5.21 -29.93 -1.03
CA PRO A 63 6.04 -31.14 -1.14
C PRO A 63 6.60 -31.36 -2.55
N PRO A 64 7.89 -31.72 -2.69
CA PRO A 64 8.87 -32.03 -1.64
C PRO A 64 9.57 -30.80 -1.02
N THR A 65 9.09 -29.60 -1.32
CA THR A 65 9.71 -28.32 -0.93
C THR A 65 8.88 -27.57 0.12
N VAL A 66 9.42 -26.45 0.57
CA VAL A 66 8.70 -25.44 1.36
C VAL A 66 8.80 -24.11 0.63
N THR A 67 7.65 -23.48 0.40
CA THR A 67 7.57 -22.15 -0.22
C THR A 67 7.34 -21.11 0.86
N LYS A 68 8.19 -20.08 0.87
CA LYS A 68 8.11 -18.92 1.76
C LYS A 68 7.85 -17.67 0.93
N VAL A 69 6.82 -16.91 1.28
CA VAL A 69 6.52 -15.60 0.69
C VAL A 69 6.90 -14.53 1.71
N VAL A 70 7.77 -13.61 1.31
CA VAL A 70 8.29 -12.52 2.13
C VAL A 70 7.83 -11.19 1.56
N TYR A 71 7.21 -10.37 2.39
CA TYR A 71 6.78 -9.01 2.06
C TYR A 71 7.65 -8.03 2.82
N ASP A 72 8.48 -7.27 2.12
CA ASP A 72 9.39 -6.27 2.69
C ASP A 72 8.95 -4.86 2.35
N LEU A 73 8.66 -4.07 3.36
CA LEU A 73 8.21 -2.68 3.27
C LEU A 73 9.20 -1.75 4.00
N SER A 74 9.58 -0.66 3.35
CA SER A 74 10.24 0.47 4.01
C SER A 74 9.48 1.78 3.81
N LEU A 75 9.35 2.54 4.90
CA LEU A 75 8.66 3.83 4.96
C LEU A 75 9.62 5.03 4.93
N ASP A 76 10.93 4.78 4.90
CA ASP A 76 11.99 5.80 5.01
C ASP A 76 12.91 5.83 3.78
N GLY A 77 12.40 5.33 2.64
CA GLY A 77 13.14 5.22 1.40
C GLY A 77 13.13 3.81 0.82
N PRO A 78 13.88 3.59 -0.28
CA PRO A 78 13.97 2.30 -0.94
C PRO A 78 14.53 1.20 -0.02
N LEU A 79 14.12 -0.03 -0.29
CA LEU A 79 14.67 -1.24 0.31
C LEU A 79 16.18 -1.32 0.07
N LYS A 80 16.91 -1.75 1.09
CA LYS A 80 18.35 -1.98 0.98
C LYS A 80 18.59 -3.22 0.13
N ARG A 81 19.50 -3.12 -0.84
CA ARG A 81 19.94 -4.26 -1.64
C ARG A 81 21.00 -5.05 -0.88
N ASP A 82 20.95 -6.36 -1.06
CA ASP A 82 21.96 -7.29 -0.61
C ASP A 82 23.07 -7.37 -1.68
N THR A 83 24.30 -7.05 -1.29
CA THR A 83 25.46 -7.08 -2.20
C THR A 83 25.96 -8.50 -2.48
N THR A 84 25.46 -9.50 -1.73
CA THR A 84 25.85 -10.91 -1.88
C THR A 84 24.95 -11.66 -2.85
N LEU A 85 23.74 -11.14 -3.11
CA LEU A 85 22.80 -11.70 -4.07
C LEU A 85 22.99 -11.04 -5.45
N PRO A 86 22.84 -11.79 -6.55
CA PRO A 86 22.85 -11.23 -7.90
C PRO A 86 21.65 -10.28 -8.12
N GLU A 87 21.77 -9.42 -9.13
CA GLU A 87 20.79 -8.35 -9.36
C GLU A 87 19.38 -8.86 -9.64
N HIS A 88 19.26 -9.98 -10.36
CA HIS A 88 18.00 -10.59 -10.79
C HIS A 88 17.31 -11.40 -9.67
N GLU A 89 17.97 -11.65 -8.54
CA GLU A 89 17.40 -12.32 -7.37
C GLU A 89 16.91 -11.32 -6.31
N GLN A 90 16.85 -10.04 -6.66
CA GLN A 90 16.42 -8.97 -5.77
C GLN A 90 15.46 -8.02 -6.48
N CYS A 91 14.63 -7.35 -5.70
CA CYS A 91 13.73 -6.33 -6.21
C CYS A 91 14.52 -5.19 -6.86
N ALA A 92 13.93 -4.58 -7.89
CA ALA A 92 14.55 -3.49 -8.63
C ALA A 92 14.96 -2.32 -7.72
N GLN A 93 15.99 -1.57 -8.12
CA GLN A 93 16.41 -0.38 -7.40
C GLN A 93 15.25 0.63 -7.27
N GLY A 94 15.18 1.31 -6.14
CA GLY A 94 14.09 2.27 -5.90
C GLY A 94 12.77 1.64 -5.46
N THR A 95 12.72 0.32 -5.22
CA THR A 95 11.54 -0.37 -4.65
C THR A 95 11.41 -0.07 -3.15
N TRP A 96 10.21 0.30 -2.69
CA TRP A 96 9.88 0.57 -1.29
C TRP A 96 9.10 -0.58 -0.65
N PHE A 97 8.31 -1.30 -1.46
CA PHE A 97 7.55 -2.46 -1.04
C PHE A 97 7.71 -3.59 -2.05
N CYS A 98 8.16 -4.76 -1.60
CA CYS A 98 8.42 -5.91 -2.45
C CYS A 98 7.89 -7.20 -1.87
N MET A 99 7.38 -8.07 -2.73
CA MET A 99 7.10 -9.46 -2.43
C MET A 99 8.16 -10.37 -3.06
N THR A 100 8.70 -11.29 -2.27
CA THR A 100 9.67 -12.30 -2.70
C THR A 100 9.13 -13.69 -2.39
N THR A 101 9.00 -14.53 -3.42
CA THR A 101 8.66 -15.94 -3.25
C THR A 101 9.93 -16.77 -3.30
N ILE A 102 10.19 -17.51 -2.24
CA ILE A 102 11.40 -18.31 -2.02
C ILE A 102 10.98 -19.77 -1.90
N ASN A 103 11.71 -20.67 -2.52
CA ASN A 103 11.52 -22.10 -2.39
C ASN A 103 12.76 -22.77 -1.82
N ARG A 104 12.58 -23.62 -0.82
CA ARG A 104 13.66 -24.37 -0.16
C ARG A 104 13.33 -25.84 -0.06
N ARG A 105 14.34 -26.71 -0.21
CA ARG A 105 14.22 -28.14 0.09
C ARG A 105 14.63 -28.39 1.54
N PRO A 106 13.70 -28.81 2.43
CA PRO A 106 14.01 -28.95 3.85
C PRO A 106 15.09 -30.02 4.13
N ASP A 107 15.14 -31.06 3.30
CA ASP A 107 16.10 -32.16 3.42
C ASP A 107 17.47 -31.86 2.77
N HIS A 108 17.59 -30.73 2.06
CA HIS A 108 18.81 -30.32 1.36
C HIS A 108 19.22 -28.92 1.84
N ARG A 109 19.49 -28.78 3.14
CA ARG A 109 19.78 -27.47 3.78
C ARG A 109 21.08 -26.81 3.29
N SER A 110 21.99 -27.57 2.70
CA SER A 110 23.20 -27.04 2.07
C SER A 110 22.94 -26.40 0.71
N GLU A 111 21.78 -26.66 0.10
CA GLU A 111 21.37 -26.00 -1.13
C GLU A 111 20.86 -24.58 -0.81
N ALA A 112 21.31 -23.58 -1.56
CA ALA A 112 20.81 -22.22 -1.42
C ALA A 112 19.30 -22.17 -1.75
N PRO A 113 18.49 -21.39 -1.00
CA PRO A 113 17.10 -21.17 -1.33
C PRO A 113 16.96 -20.54 -2.73
N ARG A 114 15.96 -20.97 -3.50
CA ARG A 114 15.71 -20.47 -4.85
C ARG A 114 14.70 -19.34 -4.78
N ILE A 115 15.03 -18.19 -5.37
CA ILE A 115 14.06 -17.12 -5.58
C ILE A 115 13.21 -17.49 -6.80
N LEU A 116 11.92 -17.71 -6.60
CA LEU A 116 10.98 -18.05 -7.67
C LEU A 116 10.37 -16.81 -8.31
N GLN A 117 10.09 -15.79 -7.50
CA GLN A 117 9.36 -14.61 -7.95
C GLN A 117 9.71 -13.38 -7.13
N LEU A 118 9.80 -12.25 -7.82
CA LEU A 118 9.99 -10.91 -7.25
C LEU A 118 8.92 -9.99 -7.81
N VAL A 119 8.16 -9.33 -6.94
CA VAL A 119 7.10 -8.40 -7.34
C VAL A 119 7.31 -7.07 -6.63
N PRO A 120 7.77 -6.01 -7.33
CA PRO A 120 7.79 -4.67 -6.77
C PRO A 120 6.36 -4.14 -6.72
N VAL A 121 5.84 -3.91 -5.51
CA VAL A 121 4.47 -3.42 -5.30
C VAL A 121 4.43 -1.90 -5.32
N VAL A 122 5.45 -1.25 -4.74
CA VAL A 122 5.64 0.20 -4.77
C VAL A 122 7.10 0.49 -5.07
N ALA A 123 7.37 1.27 -6.11
CA ALA A 123 8.71 1.71 -6.46
C ALA A 123 8.68 3.12 -7.05
N ASN A 124 9.78 3.85 -6.90
CA ASN A 124 10.01 5.11 -7.60
C ASN A 124 10.81 4.81 -8.87
N PHE A 125 10.12 4.41 -9.94
CA PHE A 125 10.76 4.21 -11.23
C PHE A 125 11.03 5.58 -11.88
N SER A 126 12.31 5.94 -12.05
CA SER A 126 12.66 7.07 -12.92
C SER A 126 12.52 6.65 -14.38
N GLU A 127 12.08 7.57 -15.25
CA GLU A 127 11.82 7.30 -16.68
C GLU A 127 13.02 6.70 -17.45
N LYS A 128 14.24 6.78 -16.90
CA LYS A 128 15.47 6.25 -17.52
C LYS A 128 15.64 4.74 -17.39
N ASP A 129 14.96 4.08 -16.45
CA ASP A 129 15.11 2.64 -16.19
C ASP A 129 14.06 1.79 -16.93
N ALA A 130 13.13 2.43 -17.66
CA ALA A 130 12.02 1.79 -18.36
C ALA A 130 12.37 1.28 -19.77
N SER A 131 13.63 1.38 -20.20
CA SER A 131 14.01 1.17 -21.61
C SER A 131 14.25 -0.30 -22.03
N SER A 132 13.96 -1.31 -21.21
CA SER A 132 14.21 -2.71 -21.58
C SER A 132 13.08 -3.73 -21.35
N ALA A 133 11.89 -3.33 -20.90
CA ALA A 133 10.78 -4.29 -20.77
C ALA A 133 9.39 -3.64 -20.87
N ALA A 134 8.81 -3.70 -22.09
CA ALA A 134 7.39 -3.46 -22.41
C ALA A 134 6.80 -2.08 -21.97
N PRO A 135 5.70 -1.59 -22.58
CA PRO A 135 5.13 -0.29 -22.20
C PRO A 135 4.44 -0.40 -20.83
N ALA A 136 5.21 -0.21 -19.75
CA ALA A 136 4.68 -0.09 -18.40
C ALA A 136 3.87 1.22 -18.30
N SER A 137 2.56 1.06 -18.12
CA SER A 137 1.66 2.17 -17.80
C SER A 137 2.19 2.94 -16.60
N ARG A 138 2.23 4.27 -16.72
CA ARG A 138 2.75 5.21 -15.71
C ARG A 138 1.96 5.08 -14.40
N PHE A 139 2.61 4.59 -13.34
CA PHE A 139 2.06 4.64 -11.98
C PHE A 139 2.80 5.70 -11.16
N SER A 140 2.30 6.95 -11.18
CA SER A 140 2.70 7.98 -10.22
C SER A 140 1.86 7.83 -8.96
N VAL A 141 2.47 7.46 -7.83
CA VAL A 141 1.78 7.37 -6.53
C VAL A 141 1.70 8.77 -5.92
N HIS A 142 0.57 9.44 -6.09
CA HIS A 142 0.22 10.63 -5.33
C HIS A 142 -0.70 10.23 -4.18
N ALA A 143 -0.23 10.38 -2.95
CA ALA A 143 -1.08 10.21 -1.76
C ALA A 143 -1.93 11.48 -1.61
N MET A 144 -3.19 11.41 -2.05
CA MET A 144 -4.21 12.43 -1.80
C MET A 144 -5.17 11.90 -0.75
N LEU A 145 -5.40 12.66 0.32
CA LEU A 145 -6.34 12.33 1.38
C LEU A 145 -7.60 13.17 1.17
N GLY A 146 -8.75 12.51 1.07
CA GLY A 146 -10.05 13.14 0.86
C GLY A 146 -11.15 12.33 1.53
N GLU A 147 -12.30 12.97 1.74
CA GLU A 147 -13.48 12.34 2.32
C GLU A 147 -14.13 11.39 1.30
N ALA A 148 -14.28 10.10 1.64
CA ALA A 148 -14.97 9.15 0.77
C ALA A 148 -16.47 9.46 0.79
N HIS A 149 -17.05 9.85 -0.36
CA HIS A 149 -18.46 10.21 -0.44
C HIS A 149 -19.33 8.96 -0.21
N GLU A 150 -19.96 8.90 0.96
CA GLU A 150 -20.70 7.76 1.49
C GLU A 150 -22.02 7.54 0.71
N LYS A 151 -22.11 6.48 -0.09
CA LYS A 151 -23.39 5.89 -0.55
C LYS A 151 -23.36 4.35 -0.48
N SER A 152 -22.73 3.77 0.54
CA SER A 152 -22.83 2.32 0.77
C SER A 152 -22.79 1.98 2.27
N PRO A 153 -23.85 1.37 2.83
CA PRO A 153 -23.89 0.99 4.23
C PRO A 153 -23.11 -0.32 4.42
N ARG A 154 -21.78 -0.21 4.49
CA ARG A 154 -20.84 -1.21 5.01
C ARG A 154 -19.47 -0.54 5.10
N ALA A 155 -19.18 -0.01 6.28
CA ALA A 155 -17.89 0.62 6.58
C ALA A 155 -16.77 -0.44 6.62
N TYR A 156 -16.23 -0.76 5.45
CA TYR A 156 -14.87 -1.25 5.29
C TYR A 156 -14.03 -0.04 4.92
N TYR A 157 -13.17 0.43 5.82
CA TYR A 157 -12.16 1.42 5.48
C TYR A 157 -11.10 0.74 4.63
N THR A 158 -11.34 0.69 3.31
CA THR A 158 -10.38 0.19 2.35
C THR A 158 -9.32 1.27 2.12
N LEU A 159 -8.07 0.93 2.43
CA LEU A 159 -6.89 1.63 1.91
C LEU A 159 -6.82 1.34 0.39
N SER A 160 -7.69 1.99 -0.38
CA SER A 160 -7.91 1.69 -1.79
C SER A 160 -7.84 2.96 -2.63
N ALA A 161 -6.61 3.32 -2.96
CA ALA A 161 -6.26 3.59 -4.35
C ALA A 161 -4.88 2.97 -4.57
N LEU A 162 -4.81 1.98 -5.47
CA LEU A 162 -3.65 1.16 -5.88
C LEU A 162 -3.36 -0.13 -5.07
N CYS A 163 -3.45 -0.17 -3.74
CA CYS A 163 -3.11 -1.41 -3.01
C CYS A 163 -4.15 -2.53 -3.23
N ALA A 164 -5.45 -2.18 -3.33
CA ALA A 164 -6.52 -3.16 -3.52
C ALA A 164 -6.51 -3.83 -4.91
N HIS A 165 -6.08 -3.14 -5.97
CA HIS A 165 -5.98 -3.77 -7.30
C HIS A 165 -4.71 -4.61 -7.45
N ALA A 166 -3.59 -4.21 -6.83
CA ALA A 166 -2.38 -5.05 -6.82
C ALA A 166 -2.58 -6.33 -5.99
N LEU A 167 -3.24 -6.24 -4.83
CA LEU A 167 -3.53 -7.41 -3.99
C LEU A 167 -4.60 -8.32 -4.61
N ASN A 168 -5.65 -7.77 -5.22
CA ASN A 168 -6.69 -8.60 -5.83
C ASN A 168 -6.21 -9.26 -7.14
N ALA A 169 -5.31 -8.63 -7.91
CA ALA A 169 -4.69 -9.25 -9.07
C ALA A 169 -3.67 -10.34 -8.69
N SER A 170 -3.01 -10.22 -7.53
CA SER A 170 -2.14 -11.26 -7.00
C SER A 170 -2.90 -12.47 -6.45
N LEU A 171 -4.13 -12.29 -5.97
CA LEU A 171 -4.98 -13.37 -5.46
C LEU A 171 -5.87 -14.01 -6.54
N ALA A 172 -6.12 -13.31 -7.67
CA ALA A 172 -6.93 -13.84 -8.78
C ALA A 172 -6.13 -14.66 -9.81
N ASN A 173 -4.80 -14.67 -9.71
CA ASN A 173 -3.90 -15.43 -10.58
C ASN A 173 -3.31 -16.69 -9.92
N ASP A 174 -3.94 -17.21 -8.86
CA ASP A 174 -3.72 -18.59 -8.42
C ASP A 174 -4.65 -19.52 -9.22
N PRO A 175 -4.19 -20.20 -10.29
CA PRO A 175 -4.70 -21.52 -10.58
C PRO A 175 -3.98 -22.48 -9.61
N TYR A 176 -4.76 -23.06 -8.69
CA TYR A 176 -4.45 -24.19 -7.77
C TYR A 176 -3.97 -23.87 -6.35
#